data_AF-A0A2Z4V6J1-F1
#
_entry.id   AF-A0A2Z4V6J1-F1
#
_cell.length_a   1.000
_cell.length_b   1.000
_cell.length_c   1.000
_cell.angle_alpha   90.00
_cell.angle_beta   90.00
_cell.angle_gamma   90.00
#
_symmetry.space_group_name_H-M   'P 1'
#
loop_
_entity.id
_entity.type
_entity.pdbx_description
1 polymer ?
#
loop_
_entity_poly.entity_id
_entity_poly.type
_entity_poly.pdbx_seq_one_letter_code
_entity_poly.pdbx_strand_id
1 'polypeptide(L)'
;MVALAASVGSGVVQAAGTDAWTAVRSGLARLLGRGDGRQESAQLARLDRTAADLAAGGPAGDGPQGSAGEERTRHGAAWRTRVEDLLEQLEPRERAAAAAQLRALLDEAARAVGPVAGGVTGNVFHDQAAVQTGDGNVQVNRFDSRP
;
A
#
# COMPACT_ATOMS: atom_id res chain seq x y z
N MET A 1 13.20 7.32 -4.34
CA MET A 1 12.61 6.14 -5.00
C MET A 1 12.05 5.16 -3.97
N VAL A 2 12.84 4.79 -2.96
CA VAL A 2 12.42 3.94 -1.82
C VAL A 2 11.08 4.35 -1.19
N ALA A 3 10.86 5.65 -0.94
CA ALA A 3 9.60 6.12 -0.36
C ALA A 3 8.38 5.82 -1.24
N LEU A 4 8.46 6.05 -2.56
CA LEU A 4 7.38 5.75 -3.49
C LEU A 4 7.13 4.26 -3.60
N ALA A 5 8.19 3.46 -3.69
CA ALA A 5 8.05 2.01 -3.75
C ALA A 5 7.45 1.43 -2.46
N ALA A 6 7.79 1.99 -1.29
CA ALA A 6 7.16 1.63 -0.02
C ALA A 6 5.66 1.96 -0.03
N SER A 7 5.26 3.12 -0.57
CA SER A 7 3.85 3.47 -0.75
C SER A 7 3.13 2.49 -1.67
N VAL A 8 3.77 2.00 -2.73
CA VAL A 8 3.18 0.95 -3.60
C VAL A 8 3.00 -0.37 -2.85
N GLY A 9 3.98 -0.79 -2.06
CA GLY A 9 3.87 -1.99 -1.22
C GLY A 9 2.69 -1.92 -0.26
N SER A 10 2.53 -0.80 0.45
CA SER A 10 1.38 -0.56 1.33
C SER A 10 0.06 -0.45 0.57
N GLY A 11 0.05 0.23 -0.58
CA GLY A 11 -1.13 0.41 -1.42
C GLY A 11 -1.67 -0.91 -1.97
N VAL A 12 -0.80 -1.83 -2.41
CA VAL A 12 -1.21 -3.18 -2.85
C VAL A 12 -1.91 -3.93 -1.71
N VAL A 13 -1.32 -3.88 -0.53
CA VAL A 13 -1.81 -4.55 0.67
C VAL A 13 -3.16 -3.99 1.16
N GLN A 14 -3.34 -2.66 1.10
CA GLN A 14 -4.57 -1.99 1.54
C GLN A 14 -5.67 -2.11 0.49
N ALA A 15 -5.33 -2.05 -0.80
CA ALA A 15 -6.30 -2.20 -1.87
C ALA A 15 -6.76 -3.65 -2.02
N ALA A 16 -5.90 -4.63 -1.70
CA ALA A 16 -6.25 -6.05 -1.77
C ALA A 16 -7.51 -6.37 -0.95
N GLY A 17 -8.53 -6.90 -1.63
CA GLY A 17 -9.82 -7.21 -1.01
C GLY A 17 -10.80 -6.03 -0.95
N THR A 18 -10.46 -4.87 -1.51
CA THR A 18 -11.37 -3.72 -1.68
C THR A 18 -11.73 -3.52 -3.15
N ASP A 19 -12.74 -2.70 -3.42
CA ASP A 19 -13.14 -2.34 -4.79
C ASP A 19 -12.03 -1.63 -5.57
N ALA A 20 -11.11 -0.95 -4.86
CA ALA A 20 -9.95 -0.28 -5.45
C ALA A 20 -8.93 -1.27 -6.05
N TRP A 21 -8.98 -2.56 -5.66
CA TRP A 21 -8.04 -3.59 -6.10
C TRP A 21 -7.95 -3.70 -7.62
N THR A 22 -9.09 -3.63 -8.31
CA THR A 22 -9.15 -3.82 -9.76
C THR A 22 -8.38 -2.75 -10.52
N ALA A 23 -8.44 -1.50 -10.04
CA ALA A 23 -7.70 -0.39 -10.64
C ALA A 23 -6.19 -0.53 -10.36
N VAL A 24 -5.82 -0.79 -9.09
CA VAL A 24 -4.43 -0.94 -8.65
C VAL A 24 -3.74 -2.09 -9.38
N ARG A 25 -4.37 -3.26 -9.45
CA ARG A 25 -3.77 -4.44 -10.09
C ARG A 25 -3.51 -4.21 -11.58
N SER A 26 -4.46 -3.59 -12.28
CA SER A 26 -4.37 -3.36 -13.73
C SER A 26 -3.36 -2.26 -14.06
N GLY A 27 -3.25 -1.22 -13.21
CA GLY A 27 -2.24 -0.17 -13.34
C GLY A 27 -0.83 -0.71 -13.12
N LEU A 28 -0.61 -1.46 -12.03
CA LEU A 28 0.70 -2.01 -11.70
C LEU A 28 1.17 -3.06 -12.71
N ALA A 29 0.28 -3.93 -13.17
CA ALA A 29 0.66 -4.95 -14.15
C ALA A 29 1.09 -4.34 -15.50
N ARG A 30 0.39 -3.31 -15.98
CA ARG A 30 0.81 -2.58 -17.20
C ARG A 30 2.16 -1.91 -17.04
N LEU A 31 2.39 -1.29 -15.88
CA LEU A 31 3.63 -0.59 -15.61
C LEU A 31 4.83 -1.55 -15.50
N LEU A 32 4.67 -2.65 -14.76
CA LEU A 32 5.70 -3.68 -14.61
C LEU A 32 5.88 -4.54 -15.87
N GLY A 33 4.81 -4.71 -16.65
CA GLY A 33 4.84 -5.38 -17.94
C GLY A 33 5.51 -4.57 -19.05
N ARG A 34 5.66 -3.24 -18.87
CA ARG A 34 6.28 -2.32 -19.83
C ARG A 34 5.69 -2.42 -21.25
N GLY A 35 4.40 -2.71 -21.35
CA GLY A 35 3.70 -2.91 -22.62
C GLY A 35 3.91 -4.27 -23.29
N ASP A 36 4.68 -5.19 -22.70
CA ASP A 36 4.74 -6.59 -23.12
C ASP A 36 3.54 -7.34 -22.50
N GLY A 37 2.61 -7.79 -23.34
CA GLY A 37 1.39 -8.46 -22.89
C GLY A 37 1.63 -9.78 -22.14
N ARG A 38 2.75 -10.49 -22.39
CA ARG A 38 3.10 -11.69 -21.61
C ARG A 38 3.59 -11.31 -20.24
N GLN A 39 4.42 -10.27 -20.15
CA GLN A 39 4.91 -9.79 -18.85
C GLN A 39 3.77 -9.19 -18.03
N GLU A 40 2.90 -8.41 -18.65
CA GLU A 40 1.70 -7.88 -18.00
C GLU A 40 0.83 -9.00 -17.42
N SER A 41 0.54 -10.04 -18.22
CA SER A 41 -0.23 -11.20 -17.77
C SER A 41 0.43 -11.92 -16.60
N ALA A 42 1.76 -12.05 -16.61
CA ALA A 42 2.51 -12.67 -15.52
C ALA A 42 2.44 -11.84 -14.22
N GLN A 43 2.47 -10.51 -14.32
CA GLN A 43 2.34 -9.62 -13.17
C GLN A 43 0.90 -9.59 -12.64
N LEU A 44 -0.12 -9.61 -13.51
CA LEU A 44 -1.52 -9.76 -13.13
C LEU A 44 -1.73 -11.05 -12.32
N ALA A 45 -1.25 -12.19 -12.81
CA ALA A 45 -1.40 -13.46 -12.11
C ALA A 45 -0.71 -13.45 -10.72
N ARG A 46 0.41 -12.72 -10.58
CA ARG A 46 1.10 -12.57 -9.30
C ARG A 46 0.35 -11.64 -8.34
N LEU A 47 -0.23 -10.56 -8.85
CA LEU A 47 -1.10 -9.66 -8.08
C LEU A 47 -2.33 -10.41 -7.59
N ASP A 48 -3.00 -11.16 -8.46
CA ASP A 48 -4.19 -11.94 -8.11
C ASP A 48 -3.89 -12.99 -7.04
N ARG A 49 -2.72 -13.65 -7.12
CA ARG A 49 -2.25 -14.54 -6.04
C ARG A 49 -2.04 -13.80 -4.73
N THR A 50 -1.42 -12.61 -4.77
CA THR A 50 -1.25 -11.79 -3.56
C THR A 50 -2.60 -11.45 -2.92
N ALA A 51 -3.61 -11.10 -3.71
CA ALA A 51 -4.94 -10.83 -3.18
C ALA A 51 -5.60 -12.07 -2.58
N ALA A 52 -5.44 -13.23 -3.21
CA ALA A 52 -5.95 -14.50 -2.69
C ALA A 52 -5.27 -14.90 -1.37
N ASP A 53 -3.95 -14.78 -1.30
CA ASP A 53 -3.16 -15.09 -0.09
C ASP A 53 -3.55 -14.15 1.07
N LEU A 54 -3.72 -12.85 0.78
CA LEU A 54 -4.16 -11.87 1.78
C LEU A 54 -5.62 -12.07 2.23
N ALA A 55 -6.50 -12.53 1.35
CA ALA A 55 -7.88 -12.85 1.70
C ALA A 55 -7.97 -14.14 2.54
N ALA A 56 -7.15 -15.14 2.23
CA ALA A 56 -7.08 -16.40 2.98
C ALA A 56 -6.53 -16.22 4.40
N GLY A 57 -5.65 -15.23 4.61
CA GLY A 57 -5.14 -14.87 5.94
C GLY A 57 -6.16 -14.21 6.88
N GLY A 58 -7.36 -13.87 6.38
CA GLY A 58 -8.39 -13.16 7.14
C GLY A 58 -8.05 -11.68 7.41
N PRO A 59 -9.03 -10.88 7.87
CA PRO A 59 -8.76 -9.51 8.30
C PRO A 59 -7.77 -9.51 9.47
N ALA A 60 -7.00 -8.42 9.60
CA ALA A 60 -6.02 -8.24 10.66
C ALA A 60 -6.71 -8.20 12.03
N GLY A 61 -6.98 -9.38 12.60
CA GLY A 61 -7.74 -9.54 13.85
C GLY A 61 -8.29 -10.94 14.09
N ASP A 62 -8.61 -11.70 13.04
CA ASP A 62 -9.38 -12.96 13.17
C ASP A 62 -8.55 -14.26 13.04
N GLY A 63 -7.27 -14.17 12.67
CA GLY A 63 -6.33 -15.31 12.64
C GLY A 63 -5.51 -15.46 13.92
N PRO A 64 -4.80 -16.60 14.14
CA PRO A 64 -3.84 -16.72 15.23
C PRO A 64 -2.90 -15.51 15.22
N GLN A 65 -2.83 -14.83 16.36
CA GLN A 65 -2.28 -13.48 16.51
C GLN A 65 -0.82 -13.45 15.99
N GLY A 66 -0.62 -12.94 14.77
CA GLY A 66 0.69 -12.83 14.13
C GLY A 66 0.70 -13.10 12.62
N SER A 67 0.07 -14.18 12.16
CA SER A 67 0.28 -14.69 10.80
C SER A 67 -0.27 -13.78 9.69
N ALA A 68 -1.43 -13.16 9.90
CA ALA A 68 -2.04 -12.26 8.92
C ALA A 68 -1.23 -10.96 8.73
N GLY A 69 -0.61 -10.44 9.80
CA GLY A 69 0.24 -9.25 9.75
C GLY A 69 1.61 -9.52 9.11
N GLU A 70 2.16 -10.71 9.35
CA GLU A 70 3.42 -11.16 8.75
C GLU A 70 3.30 -11.35 7.24
N GLU A 71 2.26 -12.06 6.77
CA GLU A 71 2.02 -12.25 5.33
C GLU A 71 1.77 -10.92 4.63
N ARG A 72 1.00 -10.03 5.26
CA ARG A 72 0.78 -8.67 4.78
C ARG A 72 2.09 -7.88 4.61
N THR A 73 2.97 -7.95 5.61
CA THR A 73 4.29 -7.31 5.57
C THR A 73 5.16 -7.91 4.47
N ARG A 74 5.15 -9.24 4.33
CA ARG A 74 5.91 -9.96 3.31
C ARG A 74 5.48 -9.60 1.90
N HIS A 75 4.17 -9.58 1.62
CA HIS A 75 3.65 -9.17 0.32
C HIS A 75 3.97 -7.70 0.04
N GLY A 76 3.79 -6.80 1.01
CA GLY A 76 4.14 -5.39 0.88
C GLY A 76 5.62 -5.18 0.53
N ALA A 77 6.53 -5.86 1.22
CA ALA A 77 7.96 -5.80 0.94
C ALA A 77 8.31 -6.34 -0.46
N ALA A 78 7.69 -7.46 -0.86
CA ALA A 78 7.93 -8.06 -2.18
C ALA A 78 7.47 -7.15 -3.33
N TRP A 79 6.38 -6.40 -3.16
CA TRP A 79 5.92 -5.44 -4.16
C TRP A 79 6.74 -4.15 -4.16
N ARG A 80 7.19 -3.68 -2.99
CA ARG A 80 8.16 -2.57 -2.90
C ARG A 80 9.42 -2.88 -3.71
N THR A 81 10.08 -4.02 -3.45
CA THR A 81 11.33 -4.37 -4.14
C THR A 81 11.15 -4.46 -5.66
N ARG A 82 10.06 -5.05 -6.15
CA ARG A 82 9.81 -5.11 -7.60
C ARG A 82 9.67 -3.74 -8.25
N VAL A 83 9.07 -2.79 -7.54
CA VAL A 83 8.91 -1.41 -8.03
C VAL A 83 10.24 -0.66 -7.96
N GLU A 84 11.05 -0.90 -6.92
CA GLU A 84 12.43 -0.39 -6.86
C GLU A 84 13.24 -0.88 -8.05
N ASP A 85 13.26 -2.20 -8.28
CA ASP A 85 13.97 -2.84 -9.39
C ASP A 85 13.53 -2.26 -10.75
N LEU A 86 12.22 -2.09 -10.97
CA LEU A 86 11.69 -1.48 -12.19
C LEU A 86 12.24 -0.06 -12.35
N LEU A 87 12.10 0.76 -11.32
CA LEU A 87 12.45 2.17 -11.40
C LEU A 87 13.96 2.37 -11.57
N GLU A 88 14.78 1.50 -11.00
CA GLU A 88 16.24 1.50 -11.18
C GLU A 88 16.66 1.16 -12.60
N GLN A 89 15.94 0.25 -13.27
CA GLN A 89 16.21 -0.16 -14.65
C GLN A 89 15.77 0.87 -15.72
N LEU A 90 14.89 1.82 -15.36
CA LEU A 90 14.38 2.83 -16.29
C LEU A 90 15.34 4.02 -16.43
N GLU A 91 15.39 4.58 -17.64
CA GLU A 91 16.07 5.84 -17.91
C GLU A 91 15.42 7.00 -17.13
N PRO A 92 16.14 8.09 -16.80
CA PRO A 92 15.64 9.15 -15.92
C PRO A 92 14.27 9.74 -16.33
N ARG A 93 14.04 9.92 -17.64
CA ARG A 93 12.77 10.45 -18.16
C ARG A 93 11.63 9.45 -18.01
N GLU A 94 11.88 8.18 -18.32
CA GLU A 94 10.90 7.09 -18.19
C GLU A 94 10.59 6.81 -16.73
N ARG A 95 11.61 6.83 -15.86
CA ARG A 95 11.49 6.74 -14.41
C ARG A 95 10.60 7.84 -13.84
N ALA A 96 10.76 9.09 -14.29
CA ALA A 96 9.91 10.20 -13.85
C ALA A 96 8.45 9.99 -14.28
N ALA A 97 8.20 9.54 -15.51
CA ALA A 97 6.86 9.23 -16.01
C ALA A 97 6.23 8.08 -15.23
N ALA A 98 6.96 6.98 -15.02
CA ALA A 98 6.51 5.83 -14.23
C ALA A 98 6.20 6.24 -12.78
N ALA A 99 7.04 7.07 -12.17
CA ALA A 99 6.81 7.58 -10.82
C ALA A 99 5.56 8.46 -10.73
N ALA A 100 5.25 9.25 -11.77
CA ALA A 100 4.02 10.04 -11.82
C ALA A 100 2.77 9.13 -11.96
N GLN A 101 2.84 8.11 -12.82
CA GLN A 101 1.77 7.13 -12.98
C GLN A 101 1.49 6.35 -11.69
N LEU A 102 2.54 5.94 -10.96
CA LEU A 102 2.41 5.28 -9.67
C LEU A 102 1.73 6.15 -8.62
N ARG A 103 2.10 7.44 -8.53
CA ARG A 103 1.46 8.38 -7.60
C ARG A 103 -0.02 8.55 -7.92
N ALA A 104 -0.35 8.79 -9.19
CA ALA A 104 -1.75 8.93 -9.62
C ALA A 104 -2.58 7.68 -9.31
N LEU A 105 -2.00 6.49 -9.49
CA LEU A 105 -2.66 5.23 -9.15
C LEU A 105 -2.94 5.09 -7.65
N LEU A 106 -1.98 5.49 -6.80
CA LEU A 106 -2.13 5.45 -5.35
C LEU A 106 -3.14 6.47 -4.85
N ASP A 107 -3.15 7.67 -5.41
CA ASP A 107 -4.12 8.71 -5.08
C ASP A 107 -5.55 8.28 -5.41
N GLU A 108 -5.75 7.63 -6.57
CA GLU A 108 -7.05 7.10 -6.95
C GLU A 108 -7.50 5.96 -6.02
N ALA A 109 -6.57 5.06 -5.67
CA ALA A 109 -6.87 3.98 -4.73
C ALA A 109 -7.24 4.53 -3.35
N ALA A 110 -6.53 5.54 -2.85
CA ALA A 110 -6.83 6.19 -1.57
C ALA A 110 -8.22 6.83 -1.55
N ARG A 111 -8.66 7.43 -2.67
CA ARG A 111 -10.02 7.98 -2.80
C ARG A 111 -11.10 6.90 -2.79
N ALA A 112 -10.84 5.76 -3.44
CA ALA A 112 -11.78 4.66 -3.56
C ALA A 112 -11.97 3.88 -2.25
N VAL A 113 -10.94 3.78 -1.41
CA VAL A 113 -11.01 3.09 -0.10
C VAL A 113 -11.73 3.92 0.97
N GLY A 114 -11.86 5.25 0.77
CA GLY A 114 -12.44 6.17 1.76
C GLY A 114 -11.59 6.29 3.04
N PRO A 115 -11.89 7.24 3.94
CA PRO A 115 -11.23 7.28 5.24
C PRO A 115 -11.66 6.05 6.05
N VAL A 116 -10.79 5.04 6.09
CA VAL A 116 -10.94 3.89 6.98
C VAL A 116 -10.87 4.37 8.42
N ALA A 117 -12.03 4.46 9.08
CA ALA A 117 -12.12 4.64 10.52
C ALA A 117 -11.60 3.36 11.19
N GLY A 118 -10.28 3.31 11.44
CA GLY A 118 -9.67 2.23 12.21
C GLY A 118 -8.43 1.62 11.56
N GLY A 119 -7.28 2.19 11.89
CA GLY A 119 -6.04 1.44 12.09
C GLY A 119 -5.27 1.00 10.86
N VAL A 120 -4.34 1.84 10.39
CA VAL A 120 -2.96 1.40 10.07
C VAL A 120 -1.99 2.53 10.44
N THR A 121 -1.22 2.31 11.50
CA THR A 121 0.00 3.08 11.81
C THR A 121 1.05 2.72 10.77
N GLY A 122 1.36 3.68 9.91
CA GLY A 122 2.35 3.53 8.84
C GLY A 122 2.59 4.88 8.19
N ASN A 123 3.07 5.84 8.99
CA ASN A 123 3.44 7.18 8.54
C ASN A 123 4.37 7.14 7.33
N VAL A 124 3.82 7.38 6.14
CA VAL A 124 4.42 8.27 5.12
C VAL A 124 3.27 8.96 4.39
N PHE A 125 2.70 10.00 5.01
CA PHE A 125 1.89 10.98 4.29
C PHE A 125 2.79 12.16 3.96
N HIS A 126 3.14 12.26 2.68
CA HIS A 126 3.61 13.52 2.14
C HIS A 126 2.40 14.44 1.98
N ASP A 127 2.49 15.56 2.67
CA ASP A 127 1.64 16.75 2.59
C ASP A 127 0.35 16.75 3.45
N GLN A 128 0.36 17.72 4.36
CA GLN A 128 -0.63 18.19 5.32
C GLN A 128 -2.00 17.48 5.37
N ALA A 129 -2.17 16.60 6.36
CA ALA A 129 -3.46 16.42 7.03
C ALA A 129 -3.23 16.07 8.51
N ALA A 130 -3.40 17.05 9.38
CA ALA A 130 -3.62 16.81 10.80
C ALA A 130 -5.01 16.15 10.94
N VAL A 131 -5.06 14.82 10.92
CA VAL A 131 -6.28 14.09 11.26
C VAL A 131 -6.31 13.95 12.77
N GLN A 132 -6.89 14.96 13.42
CA GLN A 132 -7.38 14.85 14.79
C GLN A 132 -8.79 14.28 14.70
N THR A 133 -8.95 12.99 14.97
CA THR A 133 -10.26 12.36 15.11
C THR A 133 -10.58 12.26 16.61
N GLY A 134 -11.39 13.20 17.11
CA GLY A 134 -12.26 12.95 18.26
C GLY A 134 -13.34 11.94 17.85
N ASP A 135 -13.85 11.07 18.70
CA ASP A 135 -14.43 11.35 20.01
C ASP A 135 -13.93 10.39 21.11
N GLY A 136 -13.66 10.94 22.29
CA GLY A 136 -13.64 10.17 23.54
C GLY A 136 -12.33 10.10 24.34
N ASN A 137 -11.23 10.73 23.94
CA ASN A 137 -10.00 10.65 24.74
C ASN A 137 -9.98 11.72 25.85
N VAL A 138 -10.55 11.39 27.01
CA VAL A 138 -10.31 12.15 28.25
C VAL A 138 -8.92 11.74 28.77
N GLN A 139 -7.89 12.42 28.31
CA GLN A 139 -6.56 12.26 28.89
C GLN A 139 -6.43 13.19 30.10
N VAL A 140 -6.66 12.65 31.30
CA VAL A 140 -6.37 13.36 32.56
C VAL A 140 -4.86 13.34 32.79
N ASN A 141 -4.16 14.36 32.31
CA ASN A 141 -2.76 14.57 32.63
C ASN A 141 -2.65 15.14 34.05
N ARG A 142 -2.38 14.28 35.03
CA ARG A 142 -2.01 14.69 36.39
C ARG A 142 -0.51 14.89 36.44
N PHE A 143 -0.07 16.15 36.38
CA PHE A 143 1.30 16.49 36.73
C PHE A 143 1.41 16.53 38.25
N ASP A 144 1.81 15.41 38.85
CA ASP A 144 2.32 15.47 40.21
C ASP A 144 3.64 16.22 40.16
N SER A 145 3.58 17.47 40.60
CA SER A 145 4.78 18.25 40.85
C SER A 145 5.21 17.95 42.27
N ARG A 146 6.52 17.67 42.43
CA ARG A 146 7.39 17.94 43.60
C ARG A 146 7.91 16.72 44.36
N PRO A 147 8.96 16.91 45.19
CA PRO A 147 9.75 18.14 45.44
C PRO A 147 11.16 18.15 44.84
#